data_AF-A0A367R929-F1
#
_entry.id   AF-A0A367R929-F1
#
_cell.length_a   1.000
_cell.length_b   1.000
_cell.length_c   1.000
_cell.angle_alpha   90.00
_cell.angle_beta   90.00
_cell.angle_gamma   90.00
#
_symmetry.space_group_name_H-M   'P 1'
#
loop_
_entity.id
_entity.type
_entity.pdbx_description
1 polymer ?
#
loop_
_entity_poly.entity_id
_entity_poly.type
_entity_poly.pdbx_seq_one_letter_code
_entity_poly.pdbx_strand_id
1 'polypeptide(L)'
;MNSEKKQNIDEIINHFIASNNGKSDQPVFNQLIEIKKLELEEQKNQNEQEIKREENIIKAKQNRFPNSILSNPTTTAVVAALAGFLTSSIVAFIQGSSNLELEKLKFQSELIANATKSEDQNKRIELLKFNINAGLIKDQYIISKLESLIQSRDVPQSYVSQLLDPNQSILPNDFYLPTINDFTGYPGCYIAAYSHQKKMSVNSVGGNVYVMGQVRVPGHYEGKNCEPKGYEGKKIDSLDYFKKLFDQKLPKACMNKNCCAGKETGGFVGSN
;
A
#
# COMPACT_ATOMS: atom_id res chain seq x y z
N MET A 1 -23.32 6.08 9.51
CA MET A 1 -23.68 7.53 9.53
C MET A 1 -23.76 8.02 8.08
N ASN A 2 -24.87 8.62 7.65
CA ASN A 2 -25.06 9.06 6.25
C ASN A 2 -23.94 10.04 5.84
N SER A 3 -23.34 9.87 4.67
CA SER A 3 -22.27 10.78 4.16
C SER A 3 -22.73 12.24 4.12
N GLU A 4 -24.04 12.46 3.95
CA GLU A 4 -24.70 13.78 4.00
C GLU A 4 -24.53 14.50 5.34
N LYS A 5 -24.52 13.79 6.48
CA LYS A 5 -24.32 14.42 7.80
C LYS A 5 -22.89 14.91 7.98
N LYS A 6 -21.91 14.19 7.43
CA LYS A 6 -20.48 14.51 7.56
C LYS A 6 -20.09 15.72 6.71
N GLN A 7 -20.62 15.81 5.49
CA GLN A 7 -20.45 17.00 4.63
C GLN A 7 -20.99 18.28 5.27
N ASN A 8 -22.13 18.19 5.97
CA ASN A 8 -22.79 19.34 6.58
C ASN A 8 -21.95 19.96 7.72
N ILE A 9 -21.23 19.15 8.51
CA ILE A 9 -20.43 19.64 9.64
C ILE A 9 -19.15 20.33 9.19
N ASP A 10 -18.44 19.78 8.21
CA ASP A 10 -17.23 20.42 7.69
C ASP A 10 -17.56 21.73 6.96
N GLU A 11 -18.72 21.82 6.28
CA GLU A 11 -19.23 23.09 5.74
C GLU A 11 -19.56 24.11 6.84
N ILE A 12 -20.20 23.70 7.93
CA ILE A 12 -20.49 24.58 9.08
C ILE A 12 -19.19 25.10 9.73
N ILE A 13 -18.18 24.24 9.89
CA ILE A 13 -16.87 24.65 10.44
C ILE A 13 -16.20 25.67 9.52
N ASN A 14 -16.16 25.41 8.21
CA ASN A 14 -15.56 26.31 7.24
C ASN A 14 -16.31 27.65 7.17
N HIS A 15 -17.64 27.63 7.22
CA HIS A 15 -18.46 28.83 7.25
C HIS A 15 -18.26 29.64 8.55
N PHE A 16 -18.14 28.96 9.70
CA PHE A 16 -17.87 29.62 10.99
C PHE A 16 -16.49 30.29 11.03
N ILE A 17 -15.47 29.62 10.47
CA ILE A 17 -14.11 30.18 10.32
C ILE A 17 -14.14 31.40 9.38
N ALA A 18 -14.90 31.35 8.28
CA ALA A 18 -15.01 32.44 7.33
C ALA A 18 -15.80 33.65 7.87
N SER A 19 -16.82 33.41 8.72
CA SER A 19 -17.69 34.47 9.25
C SER A 19 -17.08 35.25 10.42
N ASN A 20 -16.16 34.66 11.18
CA ASN A 20 -15.59 35.26 12.37
C ASN A 20 -14.18 35.79 12.09
N ASN A 21 -14.11 36.99 11.51
CA ASN A 21 -12.90 37.80 11.22
C ASN A 21 -11.96 38.00 12.45
N GLY A 22 -11.35 36.94 12.96
CA GLY A 22 -10.33 36.97 14.01
C GLY A 22 -10.81 37.25 15.43
N LYS A 23 -12.10 37.44 15.70
CA LYS A 23 -12.63 37.54 17.07
C LYS A 23 -13.09 36.15 17.54
N SER A 24 -12.21 35.50 18.28
CA SER A 24 -12.40 34.16 18.82
C SER A 24 -13.46 34.16 19.93
N ASP A 25 -14.70 33.78 19.61
CA ASP A 25 -15.64 33.25 20.60
C ASP A 25 -15.18 31.85 21.02
N GLN A 26 -14.22 31.85 21.94
CA GLN A 26 -13.58 30.70 22.55
C GLN A 26 -14.56 29.61 23.07
N PRO A 27 -15.76 29.91 23.61
CA PRO A 27 -16.70 28.87 24.03
C PRO A 27 -17.26 28.03 22.88
N VAL A 28 -17.47 28.58 21.68
CA VAL A 28 -18.06 27.85 20.55
C VAL A 28 -17.05 26.88 19.93
N PHE A 29 -15.79 27.28 19.85
CA PHE A 29 -14.72 26.43 19.34
C PHE A 29 -14.48 25.20 20.23
N ASN A 30 -14.56 25.36 21.55
CA ASN A 30 -14.41 24.24 22.49
C ASN A 30 -15.55 23.22 22.34
N GLN A 31 -16.78 23.68 22.11
CA GLN A 31 -17.93 22.80 21.85
C GLN A 31 -17.76 22.02 20.53
N LEU A 32 -17.25 22.64 19.47
CA LEU A 32 -16.96 21.97 18.19
C LEU A 32 -15.89 20.88 18.34
N ILE A 33 -14.85 21.13 19.13
CA ILE A 33 -13.83 20.11 19.45
C ILE A 33 -14.46 18.93 20.19
N GLU A 34 -15.34 19.19 21.16
CA GLU A 34 -16.00 18.15 21.94
C GLU A 34 -16.92 17.29 21.07
N ILE A 35 -17.70 17.91 20.18
CA ILE A 35 -18.53 17.21 19.19
C ILE A 35 -17.66 16.31 18.30
N LYS A 36 -16.56 16.83 17.75
CA LYS A 36 -15.68 16.06 16.87
C LYS A 36 -14.98 14.90 17.60
N LYS A 37 -14.69 15.06 18.90
CA LYS A 37 -14.18 13.96 19.75
C LYS A 37 -15.24 12.87 19.95
N LEU A 38 -16.48 13.24 20.26
CA LEU A 38 -17.59 12.30 20.44
C LEU A 38 -17.88 11.53 19.15
N GLU A 39 -17.86 12.18 17.99
CA GLU A 39 -18.03 11.51 16.69
C GLU A 39 -16.92 10.49 16.42
N LEU A 40 -15.66 10.85 16.74
CA LEU A 40 -14.52 9.97 16.56
C LEU A 40 -14.58 8.77 17.50
N GLU A 41 -15.07 8.96 18.72
CA GLU A 41 -15.33 7.88 19.68
C GLU A 41 -16.48 6.97 19.23
N GLU A 42 -17.57 7.53 18.70
CA GLU A 42 -18.67 6.75 18.14
C GLU A 42 -18.20 5.92 16.94
N GLN A 43 -17.43 6.51 16.04
CA GLN A 43 -16.86 5.81 14.89
C GLN A 43 -15.94 4.66 15.34
N LYS A 44 -15.10 4.89 16.35
CA LYS A 44 -14.25 3.85 16.94
C LYS A 44 -15.08 2.69 17.51
N ASN A 45 -16.16 3.00 18.23
CA ASN A 45 -17.05 1.99 18.80
C ASN A 45 -17.79 1.19 17.73
N GLN A 46 -18.25 1.84 16.65
CA GLN A 46 -18.89 1.17 15.50
C GLN A 46 -17.93 0.21 14.81
N ASN A 47 -16.70 0.66 14.54
CA ASN A 47 -15.65 -0.20 13.98
C ASN A 47 -15.38 -1.40 14.89
N GLU A 48 -15.20 -1.19 16.21
CA GLU A 48 -14.95 -2.26 17.17
C GLU A 48 -16.07 -3.33 17.17
N GLN A 49 -17.33 -2.90 17.04
CA GLN A 49 -18.46 -3.83 16.93
C GLN A 49 -18.43 -4.61 15.62
N GLU A 50 -18.08 -3.97 14.50
CA GLU A 50 -17.94 -4.62 13.21
C GLU A 50 -16.84 -5.69 13.23
N ILE A 51 -15.70 -5.37 13.84
CA ILE A 51 -14.59 -6.31 14.02
C ILE A 51 -15.01 -7.51 14.85
N LYS A 52 -15.69 -7.28 15.99
CA LYS A 52 -16.21 -8.39 16.81
C LYS A 52 -17.15 -9.29 16.01
N ARG A 53 -17.94 -8.72 15.08
CA ARG A 53 -18.78 -9.52 14.18
C ARG A 53 -17.94 -10.32 13.19
N GLU A 54 -16.95 -9.71 12.55
CA GLU A 54 -16.05 -10.41 11.62
C GLU A 54 -15.25 -11.52 12.31
N GLU A 55 -14.70 -11.27 13.49
CA GLU A 55 -14.02 -12.28 14.30
C GLU A 55 -14.94 -13.45 14.62
N ASN A 56 -16.19 -13.19 15.00
CA ASN A 56 -17.17 -14.24 15.28
C ASN A 56 -17.52 -15.03 14.01
N ILE A 57 -17.59 -14.37 12.85
CA ILE A 57 -17.76 -15.04 11.56
C ILE A 57 -16.56 -15.92 11.23
N ILE A 58 -15.33 -15.44 11.43
CA ILE A 58 -14.10 -16.23 11.20
C ILE A 58 -14.04 -17.43 12.14
N LYS A 59 -14.33 -17.25 13.44
CA LYS A 59 -14.42 -18.34 14.42
C LYS A 59 -15.49 -19.36 14.04
N ALA A 60 -16.65 -18.90 13.57
CA ALA A 60 -17.71 -19.78 13.09
C ALA A 60 -17.31 -20.54 11.80
N LYS A 61 -16.59 -19.91 10.88
CA LYS A 61 -16.04 -20.56 9.68
C LYS A 61 -14.94 -21.57 10.04
N GLN A 62 -14.11 -21.27 11.04
CA GLN A 62 -13.12 -22.21 11.56
C GLN A 62 -13.76 -23.50 12.10
N ASN A 63 -14.87 -23.38 12.82
CA ASN A 63 -15.63 -24.53 13.31
C ASN A 63 -16.33 -25.34 12.21
N ARG A 64 -16.38 -24.85 10.97
CA ARG A 64 -16.93 -25.58 9.81
C ARG A 64 -15.87 -26.34 9.01
N PHE A 65 -14.58 -26.23 9.33
CA PHE A 65 -13.59 -27.07 8.66
C PHE A 65 -13.81 -28.53 9.09
N PRO A 66 -13.97 -29.46 8.13
CA PRO A 66 -14.19 -30.85 8.46
C PRO A 66 -13.00 -31.39 9.24
N ASN A 67 -13.26 -32.12 10.33
CA ASN A 67 -12.25 -32.75 11.18
C ASN A 67 -11.24 -33.62 10.39
N SER A 68 -11.57 -34.00 9.15
CA SER A 68 -10.68 -34.72 8.24
C SER A 68 -9.47 -33.90 7.74
N ILE A 69 -9.50 -32.56 7.78
CA ILE A 69 -8.37 -31.69 7.41
C ILE A 69 -7.42 -31.46 8.61
N LEU A 70 -7.95 -31.56 9.84
CA LEU A 70 -7.22 -31.35 11.10
C LEU A 70 -6.60 -32.62 11.68
N SER A 71 -6.76 -33.77 11.01
CA SER A 71 -6.19 -35.05 11.48
C SER A 71 -4.66 -35.09 11.38
N ASN A 72 -4.05 -34.21 10.58
CA ASN A 72 -2.61 -34.06 10.52
C ASN A 72 -2.14 -32.95 11.47
N PRO A 73 -1.37 -33.28 12.54
CA PRO A 73 -0.91 -32.31 13.52
C PRO A 73 -0.08 -31.17 12.92
N THR A 74 0.58 -31.37 11.78
CA THR A 74 1.32 -30.29 11.09
C THR A 74 0.39 -29.31 10.38
N THR A 75 -0.72 -29.76 9.79
CA THR A 75 -1.72 -28.88 9.17
C THR A 75 -2.43 -28.06 10.24
N THR A 76 -2.77 -28.67 11.37
CA THR A 76 -3.37 -27.99 12.53
C THR A 76 -2.47 -26.89 13.09
N ALA A 77 -1.16 -27.14 13.22
CA ALA A 77 -0.21 -26.13 13.69
C ALA A 77 -0.09 -24.95 12.73
N VAL A 78 -0.09 -25.20 11.41
CA VAL A 78 -0.04 -24.13 10.39
C VAL A 78 -1.32 -23.30 10.40
N VAL A 79 -2.49 -23.93 10.45
CA VAL A 79 -3.78 -23.23 10.53
C VAL A 79 -3.90 -22.41 11.82
N ALA A 80 -3.45 -22.96 12.96
CA ALA A 80 -3.44 -22.25 14.24
C ALA A 80 -2.47 -21.06 14.24
N ALA A 81 -1.28 -21.21 13.65
CA ALA A 81 -0.32 -20.12 13.50
C ALA A 81 -0.90 -19.01 12.61
N LEU A 82 -1.52 -19.36 11.47
CA LEU A 82 -2.18 -18.42 10.58
C LEU A 82 -3.35 -17.70 11.27
N ALA A 83 -4.12 -18.40 12.10
CA ALA A 83 -5.18 -17.80 12.91
C ALA A 83 -4.64 -16.80 13.95
N GLY A 84 -3.53 -17.14 14.61
CA GLY A 84 -2.85 -16.23 15.55
C GLY A 84 -2.33 -14.96 14.85
N PHE A 85 -1.71 -15.12 13.68
CA PHE A 85 -1.24 -14.00 12.86
C PHE A 85 -2.39 -13.12 12.34
N LEU A 86 -3.51 -13.72 11.95
CA LEU A 86 -4.70 -12.98 11.53
C LEU A 86 -5.24 -12.09 12.65
N THR A 87 -5.31 -12.62 13.88
CA THR A 87 -5.82 -11.85 15.02
C THR A 87 -4.93 -10.67 15.40
N SER A 88 -3.60 -10.81 15.38
CA SER A 88 -2.69 -9.70 15.69
C SER A 88 -2.63 -8.65 14.57
N SER A 89 -2.70 -9.08 13.31
CA SER A 89 -2.65 -8.20 12.14
C SER A 89 -3.90 -7.35 12.01
N ILE A 90 -5.09 -7.92 12.29
CA ILE A 90 -6.35 -7.17 12.30
C ILE A 90 -6.32 -6.07 13.36
N VAL A 91 -5.78 -6.33 14.56
CA VAL A 91 -5.68 -5.31 15.63
C VAL A 91 -4.76 -4.14 15.26
N ALA A 92 -3.65 -4.40 14.54
CA ALA A 92 -2.75 -3.35 14.04
C ALA A 92 -3.40 -2.51 12.92
N PHE A 93 -4.14 -3.17 12.02
CA PHE A 93 -4.89 -2.58 10.90
C PHE A 93 -5.84 -1.44 11.32
N ILE A 94 -6.38 -1.53 12.54
CA ILE A 94 -7.43 -0.63 13.03
C ILE A 94 -6.85 0.67 13.59
N GLN A 95 -5.57 0.71 13.97
CA GLN A 95 -4.97 1.91 14.57
C GLN A 95 -4.47 2.94 13.53
N GLY A 96 -4.49 2.66 12.22
CA GLY A 96 -4.00 3.61 11.21
C GLY A 96 -4.69 3.53 9.84
N SER A 97 -5.73 4.34 9.63
CA SER A 97 -6.52 4.34 8.37
C SER A 97 -5.74 4.77 7.11
N SER A 98 -4.62 5.47 7.24
CA SER A 98 -3.75 5.85 6.11
C SER A 98 -2.75 4.75 5.70
N ASN A 99 -2.52 3.75 6.55
CA ASN A 99 -1.61 2.62 6.26
C ASN A 99 -2.34 1.30 5.98
N LEU A 100 -3.68 1.33 5.97
CA LEU A 100 -4.55 0.17 5.82
C LEU A 100 -4.23 -0.66 4.57
N GLU A 101 -4.09 0.01 3.42
CA GLU A 101 -3.83 -0.67 2.16
C GLU A 101 -2.44 -1.29 2.12
N LEU A 102 -1.44 -0.59 2.67
CA LEU A 102 -0.06 -1.07 2.75
C LEU A 102 0.06 -2.27 3.70
N GLU A 103 -0.61 -2.23 4.85
CA GLU A 103 -0.64 -3.35 5.79
C GLU A 103 -1.38 -4.55 5.20
N LYS A 104 -2.47 -4.31 4.45
CA LYS A 104 -3.17 -5.37 3.71
C LYS A 104 -2.26 -6.03 2.68
N LEU A 105 -1.49 -5.25 1.94
CA LEU A 105 -0.53 -5.76 0.95
C LEU A 105 0.61 -6.54 1.62
N LYS A 106 1.15 -6.04 2.73
CA LYS A 106 2.15 -6.76 3.54
C LYS A 106 1.63 -8.07 4.10
N PHE A 107 0.41 -8.07 4.62
CA PHE A 107 -0.24 -9.25 5.14
C PHE A 107 -0.42 -10.31 4.05
N GLN A 108 -0.95 -9.93 2.89
CA GLN A 108 -1.07 -10.83 1.73
C GLN A 108 0.29 -11.35 1.28
N SER A 109 1.31 -10.49 1.29
CA SER A 109 2.70 -10.84 0.99
C SER A 109 3.24 -11.90 1.94
N GLU A 110 3.06 -11.71 3.24
CA GLU A 110 3.53 -12.65 4.25
C GLU A 110 2.84 -14.02 4.13
N LEU A 111 1.53 -14.05 3.84
CA LEU A 111 0.80 -15.29 3.57
C LEU A 111 1.36 -16.05 2.37
N ILE A 112 1.62 -15.34 1.26
CA ILE A 112 2.20 -15.94 0.04
C ILE A 112 3.61 -16.44 0.32
N ALA A 113 4.44 -15.64 1.02
CA ALA A 113 5.79 -16.01 1.42
C ALA A 113 5.83 -17.25 2.32
N ASN A 114 4.90 -17.35 3.26
CA ASN A 114 4.83 -18.51 4.16
C ASN A 114 4.33 -19.76 3.43
N ALA A 115 3.37 -19.61 2.52
CA ALA A 115 2.89 -20.73 1.71
C ALA A 115 4.00 -21.35 0.85
N THR A 116 4.88 -20.53 0.28
CA THR A 116 5.96 -20.97 -0.61
C THR A 116 7.22 -21.45 0.12
N LYS A 117 7.39 -21.18 1.42
CA LYS A 117 8.50 -21.73 2.22
C LYS A 117 8.49 -23.25 2.32
N SER A 118 7.33 -23.89 2.14
CA SER A 118 7.22 -25.36 2.14
C SER A 118 8.10 -25.97 1.04
N GLU A 119 8.95 -26.93 1.39
CA GLU A 119 9.78 -27.68 0.44
C GLU A 119 8.91 -28.55 -0.49
N ASP A 120 7.81 -29.09 0.03
CA ASP A 120 6.83 -29.85 -0.74
C ASP A 120 5.97 -28.90 -1.60
N GLN A 121 6.04 -29.10 -2.91
CA GLN A 121 5.32 -28.35 -3.93
C GLN A 121 3.79 -28.51 -3.86
N ASN A 122 3.29 -29.70 -3.56
CA ASN A 122 1.86 -29.93 -3.41
C ASN A 122 1.32 -29.14 -2.22
N LYS A 123 2.09 -29.12 -1.13
CA LYS A 123 1.77 -28.34 0.06
C LYS A 123 1.82 -26.83 -0.19
N ARG A 124 2.77 -26.34 -1.01
CA ARG A 124 2.76 -24.92 -1.46
C ARG A 124 1.47 -24.57 -2.18
N ILE A 125 1.08 -25.41 -3.15
CA ILE A 125 -0.15 -25.21 -3.93
C ILE A 125 -1.39 -25.24 -3.03
N GLU A 126 -1.46 -26.18 -2.09
CA GLU A 126 -2.57 -26.31 -1.15
C GLU A 126 -2.70 -25.06 -0.26
N LEU A 127 -1.59 -24.56 0.30
CA LEU A 127 -1.59 -23.36 1.14
C LEU A 127 -1.98 -22.10 0.35
N LEU A 128 -1.51 -21.95 -0.89
CA LEU A 128 -1.91 -20.83 -1.74
C LEU A 128 -3.39 -20.89 -2.10
N LYS A 129 -3.91 -22.06 -2.49
CA LYS A 129 -5.36 -22.25 -2.73
C LYS A 129 -6.18 -21.93 -1.49
N PHE A 130 -5.72 -22.36 -0.32
CA PHE A 130 -6.37 -22.03 0.95
C PHE A 130 -6.44 -20.51 1.16
N ASN A 131 -5.31 -19.80 1.02
CA ASN A 131 -5.26 -18.34 1.22
C ASN A 131 -6.18 -17.58 0.25
N ILE A 132 -6.28 -18.02 -1.01
CA ILE A 132 -7.19 -17.46 -2.02
C ILE A 132 -8.65 -17.75 -1.66
N ASN A 133 -9.00 -19.02 -1.43
CA ASN A 133 -10.38 -19.44 -1.15
C ASN A 133 -10.92 -18.88 0.18
N ALA A 134 -10.04 -18.68 1.16
CA ALA A 134 -10.38 -18.05 2.43
C ALA A 134 -10.59 -16.52 2.31
N GLY A 135 -10.30 -15.93 1.14
CA GLY A 135 -10.41 -14.49 0.90
C GLY A 135 -9.34 -13.67 1.63
N LEU A 136 -8.23 -14.30 2.00
CA LEU A 136 -7.11 -13.63 2.66
C LEU A 136 -6.26 -12.86 1.65
N ILE A 137 -6.17 -13.38 0.43
CA ILE A 137 -5.65 -12.69 -0.75
C ILE A 137 -6.84 -12.18 -1.54
N LYS A 138 -6.96 -10.86 -1.69
CA LYS A 138 -8.12 -10.20 -2.33
C LYS A 138 -7.76 -9.44 -3.61
N ASP A 139 -6.47 -9.24 -3.85
CA ASP A 139 -6.02 -8.54 -5.05
C ASP A 139 -6.20 -9.42 -6.29
N GLN A 140 -7.05 -8.99 -7.23
CA GLN A 140 -7.44 -9.79 -8.39
C GLN A 140 -6.26 -10.11 -9.32
N TYR A 141 -5.31 -9.19 -9.41
CA TYR A 141 -4.11 -9.38 -10.23
C TYR A 141 -3.22 -10.48 -9.64
N ILE A 142 -2.97 -10.41 -8.33
CA ILE A 142 -2.21 -11.43 -7.59
C ILE A 142 -2.92 -12.80 -7.68
N ILE A 143 -4.25 -12.85 -7.48
CA ILE A 143 -5.03 -14.08 -7.57
C ILE A 143 -4.84 -14.73 -8.94
N SER A 144 -5.05 -13.98 -10.03
CA SER A 144 -4.95 -14.52 -11.40
C SER A 144 -3.55 -15.09 -11.69
N LYS A 145 -2.50 -14.40 -11.22
CA LYS A 145 -1.12 -14.87 -11.36
C LYS A 145 -0.86 -16.13 -10.53
N LEU A 146 -1.30 -16.16 -9.27
CA LEU A 146 -1.18 -17.36 -8.42
C LEU A 146 -1.94 -18.56 -9.00
N GLU A 147 -3.15 -18.35 -9.52
CA GLU A 147 -3.95 -19.41 -10.15
C GLU A 147 -3.25 -20.02 -11.36
N SER A 148 -2.63 -19.20 -12.20
CA SER A 148 -1.84 -19.71 -13.35
C SER A 148 -0.68 -20.62 -12.91
N LEU A 149 0.02 -20.28 -11.82
CA LEU A 149 1.14 -21.07 -11.28
C LEU A 149 0.66 -22.35 -10.60
N ILE A 150 -0.47 -22.24 -9.91
CA ILE A 150 -1.15 -23.38 -9.30
C ILE A 150 -1.58 -24.38 -10.40
N GLN A 151 -2.09 -23.88 -11.52
CA GLN A 151 -2.53 -24.69 -12.65
C GLN A 151 -1.36 -25.32 -13.41
N SER A 152 -0.28 -24.57 -13.64
CA SER A 152 0.95 -25.12 -14.23
C SER A 152 1.67 -26.10 -13.30
N ARG A 153 1.30 -26.11 -12.01
CA ARG A 153 2.05 -26.75 -10.93
C ARG A 153 3.52 -26.35 -11.05
N ASP A 154 3.79 -25.07 -11.16
CA ASP A 154 5.15 -24.53 -11.08
C ASP A 154 5.10 -23.31 -10.15
N VAL A 155 5.19 -23.59 -8.85
CA VAL A 155 5.25 -22.57 -7.80
C VAL A 155 6.68 -22.58 -7.26
N PRO A 156 7.58 -21.76 -7.81
CA PRO A 156 8.96 -21.74 -7.36
C PRO A 156 9.06 -21.15 -5.96
N GLN A 157 10.01 -21.67 -5.17
CA GLN A 157 10.26 -21.21 -3.81
C GLN A 157 10.74 -19.75 -3.78
N SER A 158 11.40 -19.29 -4.85
CA SER A 158 11.88 -17.91 -5.04
C SER A 158 10.84 -16.92 -5.57
N TYR A 159 9.64 -17.38 -5.94
CA TYR A 159 8.64 -16.58 -6.66
C TYR A 159 8.03 -15.47 -5.80
N VAL A 160 8.11 -15.63 -4.47
CA VAL A 160 7.72 -14.66 -3.44
C VAL A 160 8.33 -13.30 -3.67
N SER A 161 9.63 -13.26 -3.93
CA SER A 161 10.38 -12.01 -4.06
C SER A 161 9.98 -11.20 -5.30
N GLN A 162 9.36 -11.84 -6.30
CA GLN A 162 8.96 -11.20 -7.56
C GLN A 162 7.49 -10.77 -7.56
N LEU A 163 6.60 -11.54 -6.91
CA LEU A 163 5.19 -11.19 -6.76
C LEU A 163 4.96 -10.08 -5.72
N LEU A 164 5.90 -9.92 -4.79
CA LEU A 164 5.74 -9.14 -3.57
C LEU A 164 6.78 -8.05 -3.42
N ASP A 165 7.58 -7.81 -4.47
CA ASP A 165 8.28 -6.56 -4.55
C ASP A 165 7.25 -5.51 -5.02
N PRO A 166 6.73 -4.63 -4.14
CA PRO A 166 5.91 -3.49 -4.58
C PRO A 166 6.68 -2.59 -5.55
N ASN A 167 7.99 -2.81 -5.68
CA ASN A 167 8.89 -2.15 -6.62
C ASN A 167 9.05 -2.87 -7.97
N GLN A 168 8.59 -4.12 -8.13
CA GLN A 168 8.34 -4.69 -9.46
C GLN A 168 6.95 -4.25 -9.89
N SER A 169 6.84 -2.98 -10.28
CA SER A 169 5.86 -2.66 -11.32
C SER A 169 6.09 -3.63 -12.46
N ILE A 170 5.10 -4.49 -12.69
CA ILE A 170 5.00 -5.24 -13.93
C ILE A 170 4.58 -4.20 -14.95
N LEU A 171 5.57 -3.44 -15.40
CA LEU A 171 5.48 -2.70 -16.62
C LEU A 171 5.14 -3.75 -17.69
N PRO A 172 4.25 -3.45 -18.66
CA PRO A 172 4.04 -4.32 -19.81
C PRO A 172 5.40 -4.79 -20.35
N ASN A 173 5.51 -6.01 -20.87
CA ASN A 173 6.80 -6.60 -21.29
C ASN A 173 7.62 -5.72 -22.28
N ASP A 174 6.99 -4.70 -22.88
CA ASP A 174 7.59 -3.73 -23.80
C ASP A 174 7.93 -2.36 -23.17
N PHE A 175 7.64 -2.14 -21.89
CA PHE A 175 7.85 -0.87 -21.18
C PHE A 175 8.98 -1.03 -20.15
N TYR A 176 10.14 -0.48 -20.48
CA TYR A 176 11.31 -0.48 -19.61
C TYR A 176 11.50 0.90 -18.95
N LEU A 177 11.16 1.01 -17.66
CA LEU A 177 11.46 2.20 -16.85
C LEU A 177 12.75 1.98 -16.06
N PRO A 178 13.85 2.70 -16.35
CA PRO A 178 15.06 2.65 -15.54
C PRO A 178 14.73 2.89 -14.06
N THR A 179 14.84 1.85 -13.25
CA THR A 179 14.44 1.86 -11.84
C THR A 179 15.65 1.53 -10.99
N ILE A 180 16.02 2.46 -10.11
CA ILE A 180 17.15 2.29 -9.20
C ILE A 180 16.61 1.99 -7.81
N ASN A 181 16.93 0.81 -7.29
CA ASN A 181 16.40 0.28 -6.03
C ASN A 181 17.48 0.08 -4.96
N ASP A 182 18.42 1.02 -4.87
CA ASP A 182 19.57 0.88 -3.95
C ASP A 182 19.17 1.05 -2.48
N PHE A 183 18.08 1.77 -2.20
CA PHE A 183 17.54 1.86 -0.86
C PHE A 183 16.71 0.62 -0.55
N THR A 184 17.16 -0.21 0.39
CA THR A 184 16.48 -1.45 0.80
C THR A 184 15.70 -1.32 2.12
N GLY A 185 15.73 -0.16 2.77
CA GLY A 185 15.07 0.08 4.04
C GLY A 185 13.53 0.19 3.96
N TYR A 186 12.90 0.33 5.13
CA TYR A 186 11.47 0.56 5.30
C TYR A 186 11.20 1.71 6.30
N PRO A 187 10.23 2.61 6.02
CA PRO A 187 9.46 2.72 4.78
C PRO A 187 10.31 3.30 3.62
N GLY A 188 9.90 3.05 2.38
CA GLY A 188 10.50 3.63 1.18
C GLY A 188 9.47 3.85 0.08
N CYS A 189 9.73 4.81 -0.82
CA CYS A 189 8.89 5.14 -1.97
C CYS A 189 9.73 5.60 -3.18
N TYR A 190 9.12 5.71 -4.36
CA TYR A 190 9.82 6.14 -5.58
C TYR A 190 9.64 7.62 -5.88
N ILE A 191 10.74 8.27 -6.26
CA ILE A 191 10.67 9.56 -6.94
C ILE A 191 11.01 9.35 -8.41
N ALA A 192 10.18 9.89 -9.30
CA ALA A 192 10.41 9.87 -10.72
C ALA A 192 11.34 11.01 -11.13
N ALA A 193 12.23 10.71 -12.08
CA ALA A 193 13.08 11.68 -12.75
C ALA A 193 12.40 12.14 -14.03
N TYR A 194 12.21 13.44 -14.19
CA TYR A 194 11.62 14.06 -15.37
C TYR A 194 12.61 14.97 -16.07
N SER A 195 12.54 15.08 -17.38
CA SER A 195 13.34 16.06 -18.13
C SER A 195 12.65 16.48 -19.42
N HIS A 196 13.07 17.61 -19.97
CA HIS A 196 12.61 18.12 -21.25
C HIS A 196 13.31 17.48 -22.45
N GLN A 197 14.24 16.56 -22.21
CA GLN A 197 14.92 15.83 -23.26
C GLN A 197 14.11 14.59 -23.64
N LYS A 198 13.82 14.41 -24.92
CA LYS A 198 13.15 13.18 -25.40
C LYS A 198 14.12 11.99 -25.48
N LYS A 199 15.42 12.25 -25.63
CA LYS A 199 16.43 11.20 -25.76
C LYS A 199 16.55 10.43 -24.44
N MET A 200 16.57 9.09 -24.52
CA MET A 200 16.63 8.17 -23.35
C MET A 200 15.40 8.22 -22.44
N SER A 201 14.33 8.90 -22.82
CA SER A 201 13.11 8.90 -22.04
C SER A 201 12.25 7.67 -22.34
N VAL A 202 11.42 7.32 -21.36
CA VAL A 202 10.55 6.14 -21.40
C VAL A 202 9.18 6.52 -21.93
N ASN A 203 8.64 7.65 -21.47
CA ASN A 203 7.34 8.15 -21.93
C ASN A 203 7.24 9.67 -21.80
N SER A 204 6.32 10.28 -22.54
CA SER A 204 5.92 11.68 -22.34
C SER A 204 4.73 11.77 -21.40
N VAL A 205 4.77 12.77 -20.52
CA VAL A 205 3.64 13.13 -19.64
C VAL A 205 2.94 14.42 -20.10
N GLY A 206 3.19 14.85 -21.35
CA GLY A 206 2.72 16.12 -21.89
C GLY A 206 3.64 17.29 -21.58
N GLY A 207 3.36 18.45 -22.19
CA GLY A 207 4.10 19.69 -21.90
C GLY A 207 5.60 19.65 -22.23
N ASN A 208 6.03 18.82 -23.19
CA ASN A 208 7.44 18.55 -23.47
C ASN A 208 8.21 18.02 -22.24
N VAL A 209 7.55 17.30 -21.35
CA VAL A 209 8.14 16.63 -20.18
C VAL A 209 8.11 15.13 -20.41
N TYR A 210 9.22 14.48 -20.08
CA TYR A 210 9.42 13.06 -20.26
C TYR A 210 9.94 12.39 -19.00
N VAL A 211 9.50 11.15 -18.78
CA VAL A 211 9.95 10.29 -17.68
C VAL A 211 11.28 9.65 -18.06
N MET A 212 12.29 9.82 -17.23
CA MET A 212 13.64 9.31 -17.45
C MET A 212 13.94 8.03 -16.67
N GLY A 213 13.23 7.82 -15.57
CA GLY A 213 13.48 6.74 -14.63
C GLY A 213 12.88 7.06 -13.27
N GLN A 214 13.16 6.21 -12.31
CA GLN A 214 12.75 6.41 -10.92
C GLN A 214 13.82 5.87 -9.96
N VAL A 215 13.89 6.47 -8.78
CA VAL A 215 14.84 6.07 -7.73
C VAL A 215 14.08 5.86 -6.43
N ARG A 216 14.31 4.72 -5.77
CA ARG A 216 13.75 4.44 -4.45
C ARG A 216 14.52 5.23 -3.39
N VAL A 217 13.78 5.90 -2.52
CA VAL A 217 14.33 6.72 -1.42
C VAL A 217 13.64 6.35 -0.10
N PRO A 218 14.28 6.62 1.05
CA PRO A 218 13.59 6.57 2.34
C PRO A 218 12.40 7.54 2.33
N GLY A 219 11.23 7.09 2.75
CA GLY A 219 10.00 7.85 2.65
C GLY A 219 8.77 6.94 2.71
N HIS A 220 7.60 7.49 2.44
CA HIS A 220 6.35 6.73 2.37
C HIS A 220 5.45 7.30 1.29
N TYR A 221 4.40 6.57 0.92
CA TYR A 221 3.38 7.08 0.01
C TYR A 221 2.25 7.75 0.81
N GLU A 222 1.82 8.92 0.35
CA GLU A 222 0.57 9.56 0.72
C GLU A 222 -0.32 9.60 -0.53
N GLY A 223 -1.27 8.67 -0.61
CA GLY A 223 -1.98 8.38 -1.86
C GLY A 223 -1.01 7.94 -2.96
N LYS A 224 -1.00 8.66 -4.09
CA LYS A 224 -0.08 8.41 -5.22
C LYS A 224 1.27 9.13 -5.08
N ASN A 225 1.43 9.99 -4.09
CA ASN A 225 2.62 10.82 -3.94
C ASN A 225 3.63 10.17 -3.00
N CYS A 226 4.87 10.02 -3.44
CA CYS A 226 5.97 9.68 -2.56
C CYS A 226 6.39 10.91 -1.77
N GLU A 227 6.42 10.78 -0.45
CA GLU A 227 6.89 11.75 0.52
C GLU A 227 8.25 11.28 1.08
N PRO A 228 9.38 11.76 0.50
CA PRO A 228 10.70 11.38 0.95
C PRO A 228 10.94 11.89 2.38
N LYS A 229 11.66 11.10 3.17
CA LYS A 229 11.98 11.42 4.55
C LYS A 229 12.70 12.77 4.65
N GLY A 230 12.15 13.71 5.41
CA GLY A 230 12.67 15.08 5.59
C GLY A 230 12.22 16.09 4.52
N TYR A 231 11.43 15.65 3.53
CA TYR A 231 10.87 16.46 2.45
C TYR A 231 9.34 16.35 2.35
N GLU A 232 8.71 15.92 3.43
CA GLU A 232 7.26 15.79 3.55
C GLU A 232 6.58 17.15 3.29
N GLY A 233 5.61 17.18 2.39
CA GLY A 233 4.86 18.40 2.02
C GLY A 233 5.69 19.45 1.26
N LYS A 234 6.97 19.20 0.96
CA LYS A 234 7.83 20.14 0.23
C LYS A 234 7.76 19.90 -1.28
N LYS A 235 7.92 20.97 -2.07
CA LYS A 235 8.21 20.86 -3.50
C LYS A 235 9.64 20.35 -3.68
N ILE A 236 9.80 19.22 -4.38
CA ILE A 236 11.10 18.55 -4.56
C ILE A 236 11.70 18.70 -5.96
N ASP A 237 10.89 19.15 -6.92
CA ASP A 237 11.24 19.33 -8.34
C ASP A 237 12.51 20.17 -8.56
N SER A 238 12.67 21.18 -7.71
CA SER A 238 13.71 22.20 -7.83
C SER A 238 14.93 21.95 -6.94
N LEU A 239 14.88 20.95 -6.06
CA LEU A 239 15.89 20.74 -5.03
C LEU A 239 17.17 20.10 -5.60
N ASP A 240 18.31 20.74 -5.36
CA ASP A 240 19.62 20.29 -5.86
C ASP A 240 19.99 18.87 -5.38
N TYR A 241 19.49 18.46 -4.20
CA TYR A 241 19.66 17.10 -3.68
C TYR A 241 19.18 16.04 -4.67
N PHE A 242 17.93 16.14 -5.15
CA PHE A 242 17.37 15.15 -6.07
C PHE A 242 17.99 15.25 -7.47
N LYS A 243 18.34 16.46 -7.92
CA LYS A 243 19.06 16.63 -9.19
C LYS A 243 20.41 15.91 -9.19
N LYS A 244 21.17 16.03 -8.09
CA LYS A 244 22.42 15.29 -7.86
C LYS A 244 22.18 13.78 -7.77
N LEU A 245 21.13 13.37 -7.06
CA LEU A 245 20.76 11.96 -6.95
C LEU A 245 20.52 11.34 -8.34
N PHE A 246 19.75 12.00 -9.21
CA PHE A 246 19.48 11.48 -10.55
C PHE A 246 20.69 11.50 -11.47
N ASP A 247 21.52 12.55 -11.42
CA ASP A 247 22.77 12.62 -12.17
C ASP A 247 23.70 11.45 -11.82
N GLN A 248 23.76 11.07 -10.54
CA GLN A 248 24.56 9.93 -10.06
C GLN A 248 23.94 8.57 -10.40
N LYS A 249 22.63 8.42 -10.23
CA LYS A 249 21.93 7.12 -10.31
C LYS A 249 21.42 6.79 -11.71
N LEU A 250 21.17 7.80 -12.53
CA LEU A 250 20.69 7.69 -13.91
C LEU A 250 21.61 8.46 -14.87
N PRO A 251 22.93 8.21 -14.88
CA PRO A 251 23.90 9.06 -15.59
C PRO A 251 23.73 9.09 -17.11
N LYS A 252 23.01 8.13 -17.70
CA LYS A 252 22.71 8.11 -19.14
C LYS A 252 21.52 8.98 -19.52
N ALA A 253 20.57 9.18 -18.61
CA ALA A 253 19.33 9.91 -18.86
C ALA A 253 19.33 11.31 -18.21
N CYS A 254 20.02 11.46 -17.08
CA CYS A 254 19.96 12.65 -16.23
C CYS A 254 21.29 13.43 -16.13
N MET A 255 22.01 13.58 -17.24
CA MET A 255 23.31 14.24 -17.27
C MET A 255 23.25 15.73 -16.91
N ASN A 256 24.25 16.21 -16.18
CA ASN A 256 24.44 17.61 -15.83
C ASN A 256 23.24 18.19 -15.07
N LYS A 257 22.62 17.39 -14.21
CA LYS A 257 21.45 17.82 -13.38
C LYS A 257 20.26 18.32 -14.22
N ASN A 258 20.10 17.81 -15.44
CA ASN A 258 19.01 18.18 -16.35
C ASN A 258 17.65 17.53 -16.00
N CYS A 259 17.60 16.71 -14.95
CA CYS A 259 16.38 16.07 -14.46
C CYS A 259 15.81 16.78 -13.23
N CYS A 260 14.49 16.80 -13.13
CA CYS A 260 13.71 17.29 -11.99
C CYS A 260 13.00 16.10 -11.31
N ALA A 261 12.72 16.25 -10.02
CA ALA A 261 12.00 15.24 -9.24
C ALA A 261 10.48 15.43 -9.31
N GLY A 262 9.72 14.34 -9.40
CA GLY A 262 8.29 14.37 -9.14
C GLY A 262 7.83 13.23 -8.24
N LYS A 263 6.84 13.53 -7.40
CA LYS A 263 6.35 12.67 -6.33
C LYS A 263 5.30 11.66 -6.78
N GLU A 264 4.56 11.94 -7.84
CA GLU A 264 3.43 11.11 -8.27
C GLU A 264 3.90 9.82 -8.96
N THR A 265 4.14 8.78 -8.16
CA THR A 265 4.67 7.49 -8.63
C THR A 265 3.87 6.29 -8.13
N GLY A 266 2.98 6.47 -7.14
CA GLY A 266 2.21 5.39 -6.50
C GLY A 266 1.09 4.78 -7.37
N GLY A 267 0.88 5.30 -8.58
CA GLY A 267 -0.02 4.72 -9.60
C GLY A 267 0.63 4.46 -10.95
N PHE A 268 1.97 4.53 -11.01
CA PHE A 268 2.83 4.49 -12.20
C PHE A 268 2.53 5.58 -13.26
N VAL A 269 3.29 6.66 -13.09
CA VAL A 269 3.67 7.76 -14.01
C VAL A 269 2.82 7.90 -15.29
N GLY A 270 1.87 8.84 -15.27
CA GLY A 270 1.21 9.35 -16.47
C GLY A 270 0.00 8.57 -16.96
N SER A 271 -0.86 8.09 -16.07
CA SER A 271 -2.23 7.74 -16.45
C SER A 271 -2.99 9.03 -16.78
N ASN A 272 -2.89 9.47 -18.05
CA ASN A 272 -3.95 10.26 -18.66
C ASN A 272 -5.17 9.35 -18.90
#